data_AF-A0A1H0GB11-F1
#
_entry.id   AF-A0A1H0GB11-F1
#
_cell.length_a   1.000
_cell.length_b   1.000
_cell.length_c   1.000
_cell.angle_alpha   90.00
_cell.angle_beta   90.00
_cell.angle_gamma   90.00
#
_symmetry.space_group_name_H-M   'P 1'
#
loop_
_entity.id
_entity.type
_entity.pdbx_description
1 polymer ?
#
loop_
_entity_poly.entity_id
_entity_poly.type
_entity_poly.pdbx_seq_one_letter_code
_entity_poly.pdbx_strand_id
1 'polypeptide(L)'
;MKRWLLAGLTFILVALMILPSSALAYSYGDANTEAVAETFKLIQTSVGDGANNWGAAESAYKEIRAELVSHFGEGIAVTLDANFQAKDSKAVIANFKAVLVMNLDRRFTYASKGLDDYAESKLLLAKAKATFETLEPYVGAGSSEINKAFEAALEALGNPGLFGVGKKDVQPEVFKEKVNFIYSKVKPLFPYKAYVKPASTIEPTPTPTPKPQEPPKAEVPKSEPTAKPEQPAEGKDAKPAETKAPDAAAAVETKSPEPSPTASASPGPTADAAKPTASVDAPAKAATSSEVKQAEPAKEASSVHAPMQRTDKTNPIVSVAVIGGVIVLLGGSIWFARKRKWI
;
A
#
# COMPACT_ATOMS: atom_id res chain seq x y z
N MET A 1 -54.40 -2.30 4.16
CA MET A 1 -53.28 -1.38 4.53
C MET A 1 -52.05 -2.12 5.04
N LYS A 2 -52.20 -3.09 5.95
CA LYS A 2 -51.09 -3.92 6.48
C LYS A 2 -50.22 -4.62 5.41
N ARG A 3 -50.83 -5.18 4.35
CA ARG A 3 -50.12 -5.90 3.27
C ARG A 3 -49.29 -5.00 2.34
N TRP A 4 -49.73 -3.76 2.13
CA TRP A 4 -49.02 -2.80 1.28
C TRP A 4 -47.86 -2.13 2.02
N LEU A 5 -48.02 -1.89 3.33
CA LEU A 5 -46.92 -1.49 4.21
C LEU A 5 -45.86 -2.60 4.33
N LEU A 6 -46.28 -3.86 4.47
CA LEU A 6 -45.34 -4.99 4.47
C LEU A 6 -44.57 -5.06 3.15
N ALA A 7 -45.25 -5.01 2.00
CA ALA A 7 -44.62 -5.09 0.69
C ALA A 7 -43.62 -3.94 0.44
N GLY A 8 -43.96 -2.71 0.86
CA GLY A 8 -43.04 -1.58 0.78
C GLY A 8 -41.81 -1.75 1.67
N LEU A 9 -41.99 -2.25 2.89
CA LEU A 9 -40.89 -2.51 3.82
C LEU A 9 -39.96 -3.63 3.32
N THR A 10 -40.52 -4.71 2.76
CA THR A 10 -39.73 -5.80 2.18
C THR A 10 -38.95 -5.33 0.95
N PHE A 11 -39.52 -4.48 0.11
CA PHE A 11 -38.83 -3.92 -1.05
C PHE A 11 -37.65 -3.03 -0.65
N ILE A 12 -37.83 -2.19 0.38
CA ILE A 12 -36.76 -1.37 0.95
C ILE A 12 -35.65 -2.26 1.55
N LEU A 13 -36.01 -3.31 2.28
CA LEU A 13 -35.05 -4.23 2.89
C LEU A 13 -34.23 -5.00 1.84
N VAL A 14 -34.87 -5.44 0.74
CA VAL A 14 -34.19 -6.10 -0.38
C VAL A 14 -33.29 -5.11 -1.12
N ALA A 15 -33.73 -3.87 -1.34
CA ALA A 15 -32.89 -2.83 -1.95
C ALA A 15 -31.65 -2.50 -1.10
N LEU A 16 -31.77 -2.51 0.23
CA LEU A 16 -30.65 -2.33 1.16
C LEU A 16 -29.64 -3.49 1.15
N MET A 17 -30.06 -4.70 0.79
CA MET A 17 -29.19 -5.87 0.68
C MET A 17 -28.43 -5.95 -0.67
N ILE A 18 -28.90 -5.24 -1.69
CA ILE A 18 -28.28 -5.22 -3.04
C ILE A 18 -27.26 -4.07 -3.18
N LEU A 19 -27.25 -3.11 -2.23
CA LEU A 19 -26.20 -2.10 -2.18
C LEU A 19 -24.86 -2.80 -1.87
N PRO A 20 -23.79 -2.56 -2.65
CA PRO A 20 -22.49 -3.15 -2.37
C PRO A 20 -22.04 -2.68 -0.98
N SER A 21 -21.93 -3.64 -0.06
CA SER A 21 -21.35 -3.45 1.27
C SER A 21 -19.81 -3.36 1.18
N SER A 22 -19.30 -2.46 0.34
CA SER A 22 -17.89 -2.08 0.32
C SER A 22 -17.61 -0.91 1.26
N ALA A 23 -18.34 -0.83 2.36
CA ALA A 23 -17.83 -0.21 3.58
C ALA A 23 -16.93 -1.26 4.26
N LEU A 24 -15.81 -1.60 3.61
CA LEU A 24 -14.63 -1.94 4.38
C LEU A 24 -14.37 -0.66 5.17
N ALA A 25 -14.76 -0.66 6.44
CA ALA A 25 -14.37 0.39 7.36
C ALA A 25 -12.84 0.35 7.35
N TYR A 26 -12.26 1.13 6.44
CA TYR A 26 -10.84 1.28 6.29
C TYR A 26 -10.37 1.64 7.68
N SER A 27 -9.60 0.74 8.28
CA SER A 27 -9.29 0.78 9.70
C SER A 27 -8.34 1.95 9.94
N TYR A 28 -8.90 3.16 9.96
CA TYR A 28 -8.20 4.40 10.23
C TYR A 28 -7.85 4.50 11.72
N GLY A 29 -8.51 3.71 12.57
CA GLY A 29 -8.38 3.74 14.02
C GLY A 29 -7.52 2.64 14.63
N ASP A 30 -7.21 1.55 13.91
CA ASP A 30 -6.33 0.52 14.47
C ASP A 30 -4.87 0.95 14.28
N ALA A 31 -4.18 1.11 15.41
CA ALA A 31 -2.76 1.44 15.42
C ALA A 31 -1.91 0.32 14.80
N ASN A 32 -2.44 -0.91 14.76
CA ASN A 32 -1.77 -2.10 14.28
C ASN A 32 -2.08 -2.39 12.80
N THR A 33 -2.89 -1.57 12.13
CA THR A 33 -3.14 -1.70 10.69
C THR A 33 -2.43 -0.60 9.90
N GLU A 34 -1.85 -0.99 8.77
CA GLU A 34 -1.21 -0.07 7.84
C GLU A 34 -1.72 -0.35 6.42
N ALA A 35 -2.27 0.69 5.80
CA ALA A 35 -2.91 0.68 4.49
C ALA A 35 -2.14 -0.10 3.41
N VAL A 36 -0.86 0.22 3.26
CA VAL A 36 0.02 -0.34 2.24
C VAL A 36 0.36 -1.79 2.57
N ALA A 37 0.57 -2.11 3.85
CA ALA A 37 0.81 -3.46 4.35
C ALA A 37 -0.40 -4.39 4.13
N GLU A 38 -1.60 -3.95 4.48
CA GLU A 38 -2.83 -4.74 4.26
C GLU A 38 -3.09 -4.97 2.77
N THR A 39 -2.86 -3.94 1.95
CA THR A 39 -2.98 -4.07 0.49
C THR A 39 -1.98 -5.09 -0.06
N PHE A 40 -0.74 -5.08 0.44
CA PHE A 40 0.26 -6.06 0.02
C PHE A 40 -0.15 -7.49 0.39
N LYS A 41 -0.72 -7.74 1.58
CA LYS A 41 -1.23 -9.07 1.95
C LYS A 41 -2.28 -9.56 0.95
N LEU A 42 -3.20 -8.68 0.53
CA LEU A 42 -4.21 -9.01 -0.47
C LEU A 42 -3.59 -9.28 -1.86
N ILE A 43 -2.59 -8.50 -2.27
CA ILE A 43 -1.87 -8.73 -3.53
C ILE A 43 -1.09 -10.05 -3.49
N GLN A 44 -0.33 -10.30 -2.42
CA GLN A 44 0.44 -11.54 -2.22
C GLN A 44 -0.46 -12.77 -2.29
N THR A 45 -1.62 -12.74 -1.63
CA THR A 45 -2.57 -13.86 -1.68
C THR A 45 -3.26 -14.01 -3.05
N SER A 46 -3.40 -12.92 -3.80
CA SER A 46 -4.10 -12.92 -5.09
C SER A 46 -3.22 -13.34 -6.26
N VAL A 47 -1.95 -12.94 -6.27
CA VAL A 47 -1.02 -13.18 -7.39
C VAL A 47 0.34 -13.76 -6.97
N GLY A 48 0.64 -13.83 -5.67
CA GLY A 48 1.84 -14.48 -5.16
C GLY A 48 1.69 -16.02 -5.11
N ASP A 49 2.81 -16.71 -4.94
CA ASP A 49 2.87 -18.16 -4.66
C ASP A 49 2.08 -19.06 -5.63
N GLY A 50 1.96 -18.64 -6.90
CA GLY A 50 1.26 -19.38 -7.96
C GLY A 50 -0.22 -19.03 -8.14
N ALA A 51 -0.76 -18.11 -7.33
CA ALA A 51 -2.10 -17.56 -7.54
C ALA A 51 -2.16 -16.69 -8.81
N ASN A 52 -3.37 -16.55 -9.39
CA ASN A 52 -3.58 -15.87 -10.68
C ASN A 52 -4.79 -14.92 -10.68
N ASN A 53 -5.21 -14.45 -9.49
CA ASN A 53 -6.35 -13.55 -9.35
C ASN A 53 -5.93 -12.08 -9.56
N TRP A 54 -5.57 -11.75 -10.79
CA TRP A 54 -5.14 -10.40 -11.18
C TRP A 54 -6.21 -9.33 -10.95
N GLY A 55 -7.50 -9.66 -11.14
CA GLY A 55 -8.59 -8.71 -10.93
C GLY A 55 -8.68 -8.23 -9.48
N ALA A 56 -8.53 -9.14 -8.51
CA ALA A 56 -8.50 -8.78 -7.09
C ALA A 56 -7.24 -7.97 -6.74
N ALA A 57 -6.07 -8.40 -7.22
CA ALA A 57 -4.81 -7.72 -6.94
C ALA A 57 -4.77 -6.29 -7.51
N GLU A 58 -5.21 -6.09 -8.74
CA GLU A 58 -5.30 -4.76 -9.35
C GLU A 58 -6.30 -3.86 -8.64
N SER A 59 -7.44 -4.41 -8.20
CA SER A 59 -8.46 -3.63 -7.48
C SER A 59 -7.91 -3.13 -6.15
N ALA A 60 -7.25 -4.01 -5.39
CA ALA A 60 -6.58 -3.65 -4.14
C ALA A 60 -5.51 -2.56 -4.35
N TYR A 61 -4.68 -2.71 -5.39
CA TYR A 61 -3.66 -1.72 -5.73
C TYR A 61 -4.26 -0.35 -6.09
N LYS A 62 -5.34 -0.32 -6.89
CA LYS A 62 -6.00 0.93 -7.31
C LYS A 62 -6.51 1.75 -6.14
N GLU A 63 -6.96 1.11 -5.05
CA GLU A 63 -7.44 1.79 -3.85
C GLU A 63 -6.35 2.63 -3.17
N ILE A 64 -5.09 2.17 -3.18
CA ILE A 64 -3.97 2.89 -2.56
C ILE A 64 -3.08 3.64 -3.54
N ARG A 65 -3.28 3.48 -4.87
CA ARG A 65 -2.40 4.08 -5.88
C ARG A 65 -2.21 5.58 -5.67
N ALA A 66 -3.29 6.32 -5.40
CA ALA A 66 -3.22 7.77 -5.15
C ALA A 66 -2.39 8.11 -3.89
N GLU A 67 -2.50 7.29 -2.84
CA GLU A 67 -1.67 7.44 -1.64
C GLU A 67 -0.19 7.21 -1.94
N LEU A 68 0.13 6.18 -2.74
CA LEU A 68 1.52 5.89 -3.15
C LEU A 68 2.12 7.06 -3.96
N VAL A 69 1.35 7.63 -4.88
CA VAL A 69 1.77 8.82 -5.64
C VAL A 69 2.04 9.99 -4.69
N SER A 70 1.13 10.25 -3.74
CA SER A 70 1.26 11.38 -2.81
C SER A 70 2.46 11.27 -1.87
N HIS A 71 2.91 10.06 -1.55
CA HIS A 71 3.98 9.87 -0.56
C HIS A 71 5.33 9.51 -1.16
N PHE A 72 5.34 8.82 -2.31
CA PHE A 72 6.54 8.29 -2.94
C PHE A 72 6.75 8.78 -4.38
N GLY A 73 5.78 9.49 -4.96
CA GLY A 73 5.85 10.08 -6.29
C GLY A 73 5.33 9.17 -7.41
N GLU A 74 5.05 9.77 -8.56
CA GLU A 74 4.43 9.10 -9.71
C GLU A 74 5.27 7.94 -10.26
N GLY A 75 6.61 8.03 -10.20
CA GLY A 75 7.50 6.98 -10.70
C GLY A 75 7.29 5.62 -10.03
N ILE A 76 6.89 5.62 -8.75
CA ILE A 76 6.55 4.38 -8.04
C ILE A 76 5.27 3.76 -8.59
N ALA A 77 4.24 4.59 -8.78
CA ALA A 77 2.97 4.14 -9.33
C ALA A 77 3.13 3.62 -10.76
N VAL A 78 3.83 4.36 -11.63
CA VAL A 78 4.11 3.95 -13.02
C VAL A 78 4.80 2.59 -13.10
N THR A 79 5.75 2.34 -12.22
CA THR A 79 6.43 1.04 -12.19
C THR A 79 5.50 -0.08 -11.76
N LEU A 80 4.66 0.14 -10.74
CA LEU A 80 3.70 -0.87 -10.30
C LEU A 80 2.61 -1.08 -11.37
N ASP A 81 2.09 -0.02 -11.98
CA ASP A 81 1.16 -0.08 -13.11
C ASP A 81 1.73 -0.98 -14.22
N ALA A 82 2.99 -0.77 -14.60
CA ALA A 82 3.65 -1.58 -15.62
C ALA A 82 3.79 -3.05 -15.19
N ASN A 83 4.16 -3.31 -13.94
CA ASN A 83 4.26 -4.68 -13.42
C ASN A 83 2.91 -5.42 -13.43
N PHE A 84 1.83 -4.73 -13.04
CA PHE A 84 0.47 -5.27 -13.08
C PHE A 84 0.00 -5.51 -14.52
N GLN A 85 0.22 -4.57 -15.44
CA GLN A 85 -0.12 -4.71 -16.86
C GLN A 85 0.62 -5.90 -17.50
N ALA A 86 1.89 -6.09 -17.16
CA ALA A 86 2.68 -7.22 -17.62
C ALA A 86 2.29 -8.55 -16.97
N LYS A 87 1.44 -8.54 -15.93
CA LYS A 87 1.09 -9.69 -15.09
C LYS A 87 2.33 -10.42 -14.56
N ASP A 88 3.38 -9.66 -14.25
CA ASP A 88 4.61 -10.21 -13.69
C ASP A 88 4.49 -10.27 -12.16
N SER A 89 4.01 -11.42 -11.66
CA SER A 89 3.84 -11.65 -10.23
C SER A 89 5.13 -11.41 -9.45
N LYS A 90 6.27 -11.87 -9.97
CA LYS A 90 7.56 -11.70 -9.28
C LYS A 90 7.93 -10.24 -9.17
N ALA A 91 7.75 -9.47 -10.24
CA ALA A 91 8.03 -8.03 -10.24
C ALA A 91 7.04 -7.25 -9.36
N VAL A 92 5.74 -7.56 -9.40
CA VAL A 92 4.73 -6.95 -8.53
C VAL A 92 5.10 -7.19 -7.07
N ILE A 93 5.30 -8.44 -6.65
CA ILE A 93 5.60 -8.78 -5.27
C ILE A 93 6.93 -8.17 -4.81
N ALA A 94 7.99 -8.24 -5.63
CA ALA A 94 9.28 -7.68 -5.27
C ALA A 94 9.23 -6.15 -5.09
N ASN A 95 8.63 -5.43 -6.04
CA ASN A 95 8.54 -3.98 -5.96
C ASN A 95 7.57 -3.51 -4.86
N PHE A 96 6.51 -4.25 -4.57
CA PHE A 96 5.64 -3.91 -3.45
C PHE A 96 6.33 -4.09 -2.09
N LYS A 97 7.15 -5.14 -1.92
CA LYS A 97 7.99 -5.28 -0.71
C LYS A 97 8.94 -4.08 -0.56
N ALA A 98 9.53 -3.62 -1.65
CA ALA A 98 10.34 -2.40 -1.63
C ALA A 98 9.53 -1.14 -1.29
N VAL A 99 8.26 -1.04 -1.71
CA VAL A 99 7.35 0.04 -1.29
C VAL A 99 7.03 -0.03 0.21
N LEU A 100 6.87 -1.23 0.79
CA LEU A 100 6.74 -1.38 2.24
C LEU A 100 7.99 -0.86 2.98
N VAL A 101 9.18 -1.09 2.43
CA VAL A 101 10.43 -0.50 2.96
C VAL A 101 10.42 1.04 2.88
N MET A 102 9.93 1.63 1.79
CA MET A 102 9.75 3.08 1.69
C MET A 102 8.73 3.59 2.71
N ASN A 103 7.68 2.83 3.00
CA ASN A 103 6.70 3.17 4.04
C ASN A 103 7.36 3.16 5.43
N LEU A 104 8.19 2.15 5.76
CA LEU A 104 8.97 2.13 7.00
C LEU A 104 9.78 3.42 7.20
N ASP A 105 10.56 3.81 6.19
CA ASP A 105 11.38 5.01 6.21
C ASP A 105 10.56 6.28 6.49
N ARG A 106 9.42 6.41 5.78
CA ARG A 106 8.48 7.51 5.98
C ARG A 106 7.94 7.55 7.41
N ARG A 107 7.53 6.40 7.97
CA ARG A 107 7.00 6.33 9.35
C ARG A 107 8.07 6.71 10.37
N PHE A 108 9.28 6.17 10.23
CA PHE A 108 10.41 6.52 11.10
C PHE A 108 10.78 7.99 11.01
N THR A 109 10.79 8.55 9.79
CA THR A 109 11.06 9.98 9.57
C THR A 109 10.06 10.87 10.29
N TYR A 110 8.76 10.56 10.21
CA TYR A 110 7.74 11.36 10.89
C TYR A 110 7.71 11.15 12.40
N ALA A 111 7.90 9.93 12.89
CA ALA A 111 8.04 9.68 14.33
C ALA A 111 9.26 10.41 14.92
N SER A 112 10.38 10.44 14.18
CA SER A 112 11.58 11.18 14.61
C SER A 112 11.38 12.70 14.66
N LYS A 113 10.49 13.25 13.81
CA LYS A 113 10.19 14.68 13.76
C LYS A 113 9.21 15.14 14.84
N GLY A 114 8.32 14.24 15.29
CA GLY A 114 7.26 14.53 16.27
C GLY A 114 7.52 13.91 17.64
N LEU A 115 8.78 13.78 18.07
CA LEU A 115 9.14 13.14 19.34
C LEU A 115 8.58 13.84 20.59
N ASP A 116 8.13 15.08 20.45
CA ASP A 116 7.43 15.87 21.45
C ASP A 116 5.95 15.46 21.63
N ASP A 117 5.34 14.84 20.61
CA ASP A 117 4.03 14.18 20.70
C ASP A 117 4.20 12.66 20.84
N TYR A 118 4.16 12.19 22.10
CA TYR A 118 4.24 10.78 22.43
C TYR A 118 3.17 9.94 21.72
N ALA A 119 1.93 10.42 21.64
CA ALA A 119 0.82 9.63 21.10
C ALA A 119 0.96 9.45 19.59
N GLU A 120 1.30 10.54 18.88
CA GLU A 120 1.52 10.50 17.43
C GLU A 120 2.76 9.67 17.08
N SER A 121 3.89 9.89 17.75
CA SER A 121 5.12 9.13 17.50
C SER A 121 4.98 7.64 17.80
N LYS A 122 4.27 7.29 18.89
CA LYS A 122 3.96 5.90 19.21
C LYS A 122 3.07 5.25 18.16
N LEU A 123 2.06 5.97 17.66
CA LEU A 123 1.18 5.47 16.59
C LEU A 123 1.96 5.23 15.30
N LEU A 124 2.86 6.15 14.92
CA LEU A 124 3.69 5.99 13.74
C LEU A 124 4.66 4.81 13.86
N LEU A 125 5.26 4.62 15.05
CA LEU A 125 6.12 3.47 15.32
C LEU A 125 5.33 2.15 15.29
N ALA A 126 4.12 2.12 15.84
CA ALA A 126 3.24 0.94 15.77
C ALA A 126 2.88 0.59 14.33
N LYS A 127 2.54 1.59 13.50
CA LYS A 127 2.30 1.39 12.07
C LYS A 127 3.54 0.88 11.33
N ALA A 128 4.73 1.41 11.65
CA ALA A 128 5.98 0.89 11.11
C ALA A 128 6.20 -0.59 11.51
N LYS A 129 5.89 -0.96 12.76
CA LYS A 129 5.97 -2.35 13.23
C LYS A 129 5.01 -3.25 12.43
N ALA A 130 3.76 -2.84 12.22
CA ALA A 130 2.80 -3.59 11.40
C ALA A 130 3.27 -3.77 9.94
N THR A 131 3.90 -2.74 9.36
CA THR A 131 4.56 -2.85 8.05
C THR A 131 5.70 -3.88 8.08
N PHE A 132 6.53 -3.87 9.12
CA PHE A 132 7.63 -4.83 9.26
C PHE A 132 7.13 -6.26 9.46
N GLU A 133 6.10 -6.51 10.28
CA GLU A 133 5.50 -7.84 10.47
C GLU A 133 5.02 -8.44 9.14
N THR A 134 4.60 -7.60 8.20
CA THR A 134 4.23 -8.02 6.85
C THR A 134 5.44 -8.43 6.01
N LEU A 135 6.60 -7.83 6.26
CA LEU A 135 7.88 -8.19 5.62
C LEU A 135 8.60 -9.34 6.32
N GLU A 136 8.31 -9.57 7.60
CA GLU A 136 9.00 -10.51 8.48
C GLU A 136 9.16 -11.93 7.91
N PRO A 137 8.15 -12.54 7.25
CA PRO A 137 8.29 -13.85 6.62
C PRO A 137 9.37 -13.92 5.52
N TYR A 138 9.78 -12.77 4.99
CA TYR A 138 10.75 -12.65 3.90
C TYR A 138 12.13 -12.16 4.36
N VAL A 139 12.29 -11.80 5.63
CA VAL A 139 13.56 -11.30 6.19
C VAL A 139 14.47 -12.44 6.64
N GLY A 140 13.90 -13.59 7.03
CA GLY A 140 14.65 -14.77 7.45
C GLY A 140 15.36 -14.57 8.80
N ALA A 141 16.64 -14.94 8.88
CA ALA A 141 17.42 -14.79 10.10
C ALA A 141 17.71 -13.30 10.39
N GLY A 142 17.25 -12.80 11.53
CA GLY A 142 17.43 -11.40 11.95
C GLY A 142 16.17 -10.71 12.47
N SER A 143 14.99 -11.30 12.24
CA SER A 143 13.72 -10.70 12.68
C SER A 143 13.64 -10.47 14.19
N SER A 144 14.23 -11.36 15.00
CA SER A 144 14.28 -11.17 16.47
C SER A 144 15.06 -9.92 16.88
N GLU A 145 16.20 -9.61 16.23
CA GLU A 145 16.98 -8.41 16.51
C GLU A 145 16.21 -7.14 16.10
N ILE A 146 15.51 -7.21 14.97
CA ILE A 146 14.68 -6.10 14.47
C ILE A 146 13.50 -5.85 15.44
N ASN A 147 12.82 -6.90 15.90
CA ASN A 147 11.74 -6.79 16.87
C ASN A 147 12.22 -6.17 18.19
N LYS A 148 13.39 -6.58 18.71
CA LYS A 148 14.01 -5.95 19.88
C LYS A 148 14.35 -4.47 19.62
N ALA A 149 14.76 -4.12 18.41
CA ALA A 149 15.01 -2.72 18.07
C ALA A 149 13.71 -1.89 18.03
N PHE A 150 12.58 -2.46 17.59
CA PHE A 150 11.27 -1.80 17.70
C PHE A 150 10.86 -1.58 19.16
N GLU A 151 11.09 -2.55 20.04
CA GLU A 151 10.84 -2.42 21.48
C GLU A 151 11.71 -1.32 22.11
N ALA A 152 13.00 -1.30 21.78
CA ALA A 152 13.93 -0.28 22.27
C ALA A 152 13.59 1.12 21.72
N ALA A 153 13.14 1.23 20.46
CA ALA A 153 12.63 2.48 19.90
C ALA A 153 11.38 2.95 20.65
N LEU A 154 10.45 2.03 20.97
CA LEU A 154 9.25 2.37 21.72
C LEU A 154 9.58 2.85 23.13
N GLU A 155 10.54 2.23 23.80
CA GLU A 155 11.01 2.71 25.10
C GLU A 155 11.69 4.08 25.02
N ALA A 156 12.46 4.32 23.95
CA ALA A 156 13.13 5.60 23.71
C ALA A 156 12.17 6.76 23.43
N LEU A 157 10.92 6.50 23.04
CA LEU A 157 9.87 7.54 22.98
C LEU A 157 9.49 8.09 24.36
N GLY A 158 9.95 7.46 25.45
CA GLY A 158 9.60 7.85 26.81
C GLY A 158 8.14 7.50 27.15
N ASN A 159 7.60 8.20 28.14
CA ASN A 159 6.20 8.08 28.56
C ASN A 159 5.82 9.37 29.30
N PRO A 160 4.81 10.14 28.86
CA PRO A 160 4.38 11.34 29.60
C PRO A 160 3.84 11.01 31.01
N GLY A 161 3.41 9.78 31.24
CA GLY A 161 2.80 9.34 32.50
C GLY A 161 1.36 9.84 32.64
N LEU A 162 0.58 9.16 33.48
CA LEU A 162 -0.77 9.61 33.82
C LEU A 162 -0.63 10.64 34.94
N PHE A 163 -0.89 11.92 34.63
CA PHE A 163 -0.66 13.04 35.56
C PHE A 163 0.80 13.11 36.09
N GLY A 164 1.77 12.69 35.27
CA GLY A 164 3.18 12.66 35.62
C GLY A 164 3.63 11.42 36.42
N VAL A 165 2.71 10.58 36.87
CA VAL A 165 3.07 9.28 37.47
C VAL A 165 3.57 8.34 36.38
N GLY A 166 4.77 7.79 36.57
CA GLY A 166 5.42 6.90 35.61
C GLY A 166 6.03 7.62 34.40
N LYS A 167 6.31 8.93 34.52
CA LYS A 167 6.98 9.70 33.47
C LYS A 167 8.36 9.10 33.16
N LYS A 168 8.65 8.92 31.87
CA LYS A 168 9.98 8.62 31.32
C LYS A 168 10.31 9.69 30.28
N ASP A 169 11.50 10.25 30.36
CA ASP A 169 11.94 11.23 29.39
C ASP A 169 12.25 10.57 28.04
N VAL A 170 12.05 11.34 26.96
CA VAL A 170 12.37 10.92 25.60
C VAL A 170 13.88 10.79 25.45
N GLN A 171 14.34 9.78 24.70
CA GLN A 171 15.73 9.54 24.34
C GLN A 171 15.91 9.64 22.82
N PRO A 172 16.03 10.86 22.25
CA PRO A 172 16.00 11.06 20.79
C PRO A 172 17.10 10.31 20.03
N GLU A 173 18.32 10.30 20.58
CA GLU A 173 19.45 9.63 19.94
C GLU A 173 19.28 8.10 19.93
N VAL A 174 18.77 7.53 21.02
CA VAL A 174 18.45 6.09 21.08
C VAL A 174 17.35 5.75 20.10
N PHE A 175 16.28 6.56 20.03
CA PHE A 175 15.20 6.37 19.07
C PHE A 175 15.74 6.34 17.63
N LYS A 176 16.53 7.35 17.26
CA LYS A 176 17.13 7.49 15.93
C LYS A 176 18.08 6.33 15.61
N GLU A 177 18.93 5.93 16.55
CA GLU A 177 19.81 4.79 16.41
C GLU A 177 19.03 3.51 16.09
N LYS A 178 17.96 3.23 16.84
CA LYS A 178 17.18 2.00 16.67
C LYS A 178 16.38 1.98 15.37
N VAL A 179 15.71 3.08 14.98
CA VAL A 179 15.00 3.12 13.69
C VAL A 179 15.94 3.02 12.49
N ASN A 180 17.14 3.62 12.58
CA ASN A 180 18.17 3.47 11.56
C ASN A 180 18.72 2.05 11.49
N PHE A 181 18.94 1.40 12.63
CA PHE A 181 19.31 -0.01 12.68
C PHE A 181 18.28 -0.88 11.96
N ILE A 182 16.99 -0.71 12.28
CA ILE A 182 15.89 -1.44 11.62
C ILE A 182 15.94 -1.20 10.11
N TYR A 183 15.95 0.05 9.69
CA TYR A 183 15.91 0.40 8.27
C TYR A 183 17.13 -0.13 7.50
N SER A 184 18.34 -0.02 8.07
CA SER A 184 19.57 -0.51 7.45
C SER A 184 19.61 -2.03 7.29
N LYS A 185 18.96 -2.78 8.18
CA LYS A 185 18.84 -4.24 8.08
C LYS A 185 17.82 -4.66 7.04
N VAL A 186 16.70 -3.95 6.94
CA VAL A 186 15.58 -4.34 6.06
C VAL A 186 15.79 -3.88 4.62
N LYS A 187 16.30 -2.65 4.40
CA LYS A 187 16.39 -2.04 3.06
C LYS A 187 17.17 -2.89 2.03
N PRO A 188 18.34 -3.47 2.35
CA PRO A 188 19.11 -4.23 1.37
C PRO A 188 18.41 -5.51 0.88
N LEU A 189 17.46 -6.04 1.65
CA LEU A 189 16.76 -7.29 1.35
C LEU A 189 15.69 -7.12 0.26
N PHE A 190 15.19 -5.89 0.06
CA PHE A 190 14.08 -5.60 -0.84
C PHE A 190 14.43 -4.47 -1.82
N PRO A 191 15.33 -4.72 -2.79
CA PRO A 191 15.73 -3.71 -3.75
C PRO A 191 14.56 -3.33 -4.67
N TYR A 192 14.36 -2.04 -4.85
CA TYR A 192 13.38 -1.51 -5.80
C TYR A 192 13.92 -1.54 -7.23
N LYS A 193 13.12 -2.02 -8.19
CA LYS A 193 13.46 -2.04 -9.62
C LYS A 193 12.49 -1.15 -10.39
N ALA A 194 12.92 0.06 -10.71
CA ALA A 194 12.14 1.00 -11.49
C ALA A 194 11.86 0.45 -12.89
N TYR A 195 10.63 0.67 -13.37
CA TYR A 195 10.30 0.39 -14.76
C TYR A 195 10.99 1.41 -15.68
N VAL A 196 11.75 0.91 -16.64
CA VAL A 196 12.29 1.73 -17.74
C VAL A 196 11.44 1.43 -18.95
N LYS A 197 10.63 2.42 -19.38
CA LYS A 197 9.87 2.31 -20.62
C LYS A 197 10.88 2.06 -21.75
N PRO A 198 10.73 0.97 -22.55
CA PRO A 198 11.57 0.79 -23.72
C PRO A 198 11.45 2.04 -24.58
N ALA A 199 12.59 2.69 -24.87
CA ALA A 199 12.61 3.79 -25.80
C ALA A 199 11.98 3.28 -27.10
N SER A 200 10.87 3.88 -27.53
CA SER A 200 10.28 3.56 -28.82
C SER A 200 11.40 3.64 -29.85
N THR A 201 11.73 2.50 -30.46
CA THR A 201 12.64 2.44 -31.60
C THR A 201 12.15 3.49 -32.57
N ILE A 202 12.91 4.58 -32.68
CA ILE A 202 12.68 5.57 -33.72
C ILE A 202 13.00 4.79 -34.99
N GLU A 203 11.96 4.35 -35.68
CA GLU A 203 12.07 3.85 -37.03
C GLU A 203 12.88 4.90 -37.80
N PRO A 204 14.03 4.54 -38.41
CA PRO A 204 14.92 5.52 -38.99
C PRO A 204 14.13 6.34 -39.99
N THR A 205 13.96 7.63 -39.68
CA THR A 205 13.44 8.62 -40.62
C THR A 205 14.18 8.40 -41.93
N PRO A 206 13.51 8.04 -43.04
CA PRO A 206 14.20 7.86 -44.30
C PRO A 206 14.92 9.17 -44.61
N THR A 207 16.24 9.08 -44.75
CA THR A 207 17.10 10.17 -45.18
C THR A 207 16.44 10.85 -46.38
N PRO A 208 16.13 12.16 -46.31
CA PRO A 208 15.60 12.84 -47.47
C PRO A 208 16.66 12.75 -48.57
N THR A 209 16.33 12.04 -49.64
CA THR A 209 17.12 12.01 -50.86
C THR A 209 17.34 13.46 -51.31
N PRO A 210 18.59 13.91 -51.51
CA PRO A 210 18.84 15.25 -52.01
C PRO A 210 18.15 15.40 -53.37
N LYS A 211 17.17 16.28 -53.41
CA LYS A 211 16.44 16.66 -54.62
C LYS A 211 17.46 17.28 -55.59
N PRO A 212 17.65 16.74 -56.80
CA PRO A 212 18.50 17.37 -57.81
C PRO A 212 17.97 18.77 -58.13
N GLN A 213 18.86 19.77 -58.12
CA GLN A 213 18.56 21.11 -58.62
C GLN A 213 18.16 21.05 -60.09
N GLU A 214 16.98 21.61 -60.41
CA GLU A 214 16.56 21.87 -61.79
C GLU A 214 17.47 22.93 -62.43
N PRO A 215 18.06 22.67 -63.61
CA PRO A 215 18.45 23.73 -64.53
C PRO A 215 17.23 24.25 -65.32
N PRO A 216 17.28 25.48 -65.85
CA PRO A 216 16.14 26.15 -66.43
C PRO A 216 15.66 25.53 -67.76
N LYS A 217 14.33 25.55 -67.88
CA LYS A 217 13.44 25.18 -68.97
C LYS A 217 13.92 25.61 -70.37
N ALA A 218 13.89 24.67 -71.32
CA ALA A 218 13.77 24.92 -72.76
C ALA A 218 12.82 23.89 -73.40
N GLU A 219 12.24 24.26 -74.53
CA GLU A 219 10.94 23.85 -75.09
C GLU A 219 10.81 22.41 -75.66
N VAL A 220 9.54 21.96 -75.61
CA VAL A 220 8.75 20.89 -76.30
C VAL A 220 9.19 20.70 -77.79
N PRO A 221 9.03 19.53 -78.51
CA PRO A 221 7.83 18.68 -78.48
C PRO A 221 7.85 17.17 -78.88
N LYS A 222 6.71 16.51 -78.54
CA LYS A 222 5.96 15.42 -79.23
C LYS A 222 6.56 13.99 -79.37
N SER A 223 5.92 13.00 -78.73
CA SER A 223 5.11 11.94 -79.38
C SER A 223 4.65 10.82 -78.40
N GLU A 224 3.36 10.48 -78.46
CA GLU A 224 2.67 9.24 -78.01
C GLU A 224 3.19 7.96 -78.73
N PRO A 225 2.67 6.72 -78.48
CA PRO A 225 1.91 6.14 -77.35
C PRO A 225 2.42 4.71 -76.93
N THR A 226 1.68 4.05 -76.03
CA THR A 226 1.26 2.59 -76.05
C THR A 226 1.65 1.69 -74.86
N ALA A 227 0.65 0.91 -74.43
CA ALA A 227 0.67 -0.47 -73.88
C ALA A 227 0.72 -0.73 -72.34
N LYS A 228 -0.48 -1.01 -71.81
CA LYS A 228 -0.83 -2.11 -70.84
C LYS A 228 -0.61 -3.48 -71.54
N PRO A 229 -0.74 -4.69 -70.93
CA PRO A 229 -0.99 -5.13 -69.53
C PRO A 229 -0.10 -6.31 -69.07
N GLU A 230 -0.28 -6.81 -67.83
CA GLU A 230 -0.49 -8.25 -67.46
C GLU A 230 -0.02 -8.63 -66.03
N GLN A 231 -1.02 -8.93 -65.20
CA GLN A 231 -1.07 -10.02 -64.19
C GLN A 231 -1.33 -11.36 -64.96
N PRO A 232 -1.40 -12.60 -64.39
CA PRO A 232 -1.44 -13.04 -62.98
C PRO A 232 -0.80 -14.43 -62.69
N ALA A 233 -1.19 -15.02 -61.53
CA ALA A 233 -1.28 -16.46 -61.15
C ALA A 233 -0.39 -16.81 -59.93
N GLU A 234 -0.92 -17.15 -58.75
CA GLU A 234 -1.74 -18.31 -58.29
C GLU A 234 -0.91 -19.48 -57.72
N GLY A 235 -1.44 -20.09 -56.64
CA GLY A 235 -1.06 -21.43 -56.12
C GLY A 235 -0.97 -21.45 -54.58
N LYS A 236 -2.04 -21.72 -53.82
CA LYS A 236 -2.74 -23.00 -53.51
C LYS A 236 -2.14 -23.81 -52.33
N ASP A 237 -3.01 -23.96 -51.32
CA ASP A 237 -3.38 -25.16 -50.53
C ASP A 237 -2.30 -26.07 -49.91
N ALA A 238 -2.40 -26.29 -48.58
CA ALA A 238 -2.74 -27.60 -48.00
C ALA A 238 -2.75 -27.62 -46.45
N LYS A 239 -3.86 -28.09 -45.88
CA LYS A 239 -4.08 -28.71 -44.54
C LYS A 239 -4.71 -30.08 -44.85
N PRO A 240 -4.40 -31.22 -44.19
CA PRO A 240 -4.91 -31.63 -42.85
C PRO A 240 -3.90 -32.53 -42.07
N ALA A 241 -4.09 -33.08 -40.86
CA ALA A 241 -5.27 -33.57 -40.14
C ALA A 241 -4.98 -33.80 -38.62
N GLU A 242 -6.07 -34.10 -37.90
CA GLU A 242 -6.22 -34.82 -36.62
C GLU A 242 -5.21 -35.97 -36.36
N THR A 243 -4.92 -36.44 -35.14
CA THR A 243 -5.83 -37.28 -34.31
C THR A 243 -5.27 -37.61 -32.90
N LYS A 244 -6.19 -37.76 -31.94
CA LYS A 244 -6.29 -38.77 -30.84
C LYS A 244 -5.46 -38.72 -29.53
N ALA A 245 -6.22 -38.78 -28.44
CA ALA A 245 -5.90 -39.27 -27.09
C ALA A 245 -5.71 -40.81 -27.06
N PRO A 246 -5.25 -41.38 -25.92
CA PRO A 246 -6.22 -42.07 -25.05
C PRO A 246 -5.98 -41.96 -23.52
N ASP A 247 -7.04 -42.38 -22.79
CA ASP A 247 -7.19 -42.73 -21.38
C ASP A 247 -6.05 -43.50 -20.69
N ALA A 248 -5.91 -43.35 -19.36
CA ALA A 248 -6.36 -44.36 -18.38
C ALA A 248 -5.85 -44.11 -16.94
N ALA A 249 -6.65 -44.59 -16.00
CA ALA A 249 -6.62 -44.46 -14.55
C ALA A 249 -5.43 -45.10 -13.80
N ALA A 250 -5.17 -44.62 -12.58
CA ALA A 250 -4.88 -45.48 -11.42
C ALA A 250 -5.08 -44.71 -10.09
N ALA A 251 -5.91 -45.28 -9.23
CA ALA A 251 -6.08 -44.92 -7.83
C ALA A 251 -4.98 -45.59 -6.97
N VAL A 252 -4.48 -44.89 -5.94
CA VAL A 252 -3.90 -45.54 -4.74
C VAL A 252 -4.17 -44.68 -3.51
N GLU A 253 -4.88 -45.28 -2.56
CA GLU A 253 -5.01 -44.87 -1.16
C GLU A 253 -3.63 -44.73 -0.49
N THR A 254 -3.46 -43.80 0.46
CA THR A 254 -2.99 -44.15 1.82
C THR A 254 -2.93 -42.96 2.80
N LYS A 255 -3.59 -43.19 3.94
CA LYS A 255 -3.21 -42.82 5.32
C LYS A 255 -3.02 -41.36 5.73
N SER A 256 -4.09 -40.90 6.38
CA SER A 256 -4.07 -40.09 7.61
C SER A 256 -3.06 -40.60 8.66
N PRO A 257 -2.46 -39.71 9.45
CA PRO A 257 -2.47 -39.94 10.90
C PRO A 257 -3.02 -38.75 11.69
N GLU A 258 -3.85 -39.11 12.67
CA GLU A 258 -4.32 -38.31 13.80
C GLU A 258 -3.18 -37.85 14.74
N PRO A 259 -3.48 -36.89 15.63
CA PRO A 259 -2.50 -36.18 16.44
C PRO A 259 -2.18 -36.90 17.75
N SER A 260 -0.91 -36.85 18.18
CA SER A 260 -0.53 -37.16 19.56
C SER A 260 -0.40 -35.88 20.39
N PRO A 261 -0.99 -35.85 21.60
CA PRO A 261 -0.93 -34.72 22.53
C PRO A 261 0.29 -34.83 23.43
N THR A 262 1.01 -33.72 23.66
CA THR A 262 2.08 -33.67 24.66
C THR A 262 1.93 -32.47 25.58
N ALA A 263 1.56 -32.81 26.81
CA ALA A 263 1.97 -32.24 28.09
C ALA A 263 1.83 -30.73 28.32
N SER A 264 0.73 -30.40 28.98
CA SER A 264 0.65 -29.39 30.02
C SER A 264 1.57 -29.76 31.20
N ALA A 265 2.46 -28.84 31.60
CA ALA A 265 2.99 -28.76 32.97
C ALA A 265 3.59 -27.37 33.22
N SER A 266 2.77 -26.53 33.86
CA SER A 266 3.19 -25.36 34.62
C SER A 266 3.98 -25.80 35.86
N PRO A 267 4.98 -25.03 36.29
CA PRO A 267 4.98 -24.66 37.70
C PRO A 267 5.06 -23.14 37.90
N GLY A 268 4.25 -22.70 38.85
CA GLY A 268 4.09 -21.32 39.30
C GLY A 268 5.24 -20.81 40.19
N PRO A 269 4.97 -19.72 40.93
CA PRO A 269 5.92 -18.65 41.18
C PRO A 269 6.72 -18.85 42.47
N THR A 270 7.99 -18.46 42.45
CA THR A 270 8.74 -18.17 43.67
C THR A 270 8.80 -16.67 43.86
N ALA A 271 8.07 -16.22 44.87
CA ALA A 271 8.27 -14.94 45.52
C ALA A 271 9.63 -14.96 46.21
N ASP A 272 10.43 -13.91 46.05
CA ASP A 272 11.31 -13.49 47.12
C ASP A 272 11.31 -11.98 47.24
N ALA A 273 11.18 -11.56 48.50
CA ALA A 273 10.94 -10.21 48.93
C ALA A 273 12.25 -9.63 49.44
N ALA A 274 12.67 -8.49 48.88
CA ALA A 274 13.58 -7.59 49.57
C ALA A 274 13.32 -6.14 49.15
N LYS A 275 12.92 -5.35 50.13
CA LYS A 275 12.81 -3.89 50.15
C LYS A 275 13.64 -3.43 51.36
N PRO A 276 13.91 -2.12 51.54
CA PRO A 276 14.80 -1.25 50.79
C PRO A 276 15.97 -0.75 51.67
N THR A 277 17.00 -0.18 51.05
CA THR A 277 17.86 0.79 51.75
C THR A 277 17.91 2.09 50.94
N ALA A 278 17.38 3.13 51.57
CA ALA A 278 17.56 4.51 51.18
C ALA A 278 18.98 4.96 51.50
N SER A 279 19.56 5.81 50.65
CA SER A 279 20.50 6.82 51.10
C SER A 279 20.29 8.07 50.25
N VAL A 280 19.86 9.10 50.97
CA VAL A 280 19.78 10.50 50.59
C VAL A 280 21.20 11.02 50.58
N ASP A 281 21.63 11.67 49.50
CA ASP A 281 22.52 12.82 49.63
C ASP A 281 22.38 13.75 48.42
N ALA A 282 22.17 15.02 48.75
CA ALA A 282 22.23 16.21 47.93
C ALA A 282 22.74 17.33 48.86
N PRO A 283 23.17 18.52 48.38
CA PRO A 283 23.57 18.91 47.04
C PRO A 283 24.96 19.61 47.02
N ALA A 284 25.54 19.82 45.84
CA ALA A 284 26.55 20.85 45.63
C ALA A 284 26.34 21.58 44.29
N LYS A 285 26.78 22.84 44.29
CA LYS A 285 26.25 23.99 43.59
C LYS A 285 27.29 24.54 42.60
N ALA A 286 26.80 25.19 41.53
CA ALA A 286 27.50 26.12 40.62
C ALA A 286 28.49 25.47 39.61
N ALA A 287 28.71 25.97 38.38
CA ALA A 287 28.44 27.26 37.77
C ALA A 287 28.50 27.19 36.21
N THR A 288 27.78 28.10 35.56
CA THR A 288 28.16 28.91 34.36
C THR A 288 28.72 28.27 33.08
N SER A 289 27.86 28.32 32.05
CA SER A 289 28.05 28.93 30.70
C SER A 289 29.36 28.74 29.93
N SER A 290 29.23 28.23 28.70
CA SER A 290 29.91 28.81 27.53
C SER A 290 29.16 28.52 26.22
N GLU A 291 28.90 29.62 25.55
CA GLU A 291 28.37 29.83 24.21
C GLU A 291 29.47 29.59 23.17
N VAL A 292 29.24 28.73 22.16
CA VAL A 292 30.01 28.76 20.91
C VAL A 292 29.13 28.45 19.69
N LYS A 293 28.98 29.51 18.91
CA LYS A 293 28.75 29.69 17.47
C LYS A 293 29.00 28.48 16.54
N GLN A 294 27.92 28.10 15.84
CA GLN A 294 27.75 27.88 14.39
C GLN A 294 28.98 27.59 13.50
N ALA A 295 28.92 26.44 12.81
CA ALA A 295 29.44 26.26 11.45
C ALA A 295 28.60 25.20 10.70
N GLU A 296 28.04 25.57 9.54
CA GLU A 296 27.46 24.65 8.54
C GLU A 296 28.53 23.70 7.98
N PRO A 297 28.13 22.55 7.41
CA PRO A 297 28.10 22.52 5.94
C PRO A 297 26.94 21.71 5.31
N ALA A 298 26.66 22.14 4.08
CA ALA A 298 26.25 21.35 2.92
C ALA A 298 24.85 20.69 2.89
N LYS A 299 24.02 21.29 2.04
CA LYS A 299 22.81 20.73 1.43
C LYS A 299 23.08 19.36 0.81
N GLU A 300 22.55 18.31 1.43
CA GLU A 300 22.09 17.12 0.72
C GLU A 300 20.56 17.15 0.63
N ALA A 301 20.05 16.76 -0.54
CA ALA A 301 18.66 16.85 -0.91
C ALA A 301 17.76 16.02 0.02
N SER A 302 17.17 16.67 1.01
CA SER A 302 16.10 16.11 1.81
C SER A 302 14.87 15.89 0.92
N SER A 303 14.45 14.64 0.78
CA SER A 303 13.11 14.30 0.30
C SER A 303 12.08 14.93 1.24
N VAL A 304 11.54 16.08 0.83
CA VAL A 304 10.43 16.74 1.51
C VAL A 304 9.19 15.89 1.28
N HIS A 305 8.99 14.87 2.11
CA HIS A 305 7.74 14.11 2.10
C HIS A 305 6.60 15.02 2.56
N ALA A 306 5.49 15.00 1.80
CA ALA A 306 4.33 15.83 2.07
C ALA A 306 3.78 15.54 3.49
N PRO A 307 3.48 16.59 4.30
CA PRO A 307 2.89 16.40 5.62
C PRO A 307 1.63 15.55 5.50
N MET A 308 1.42 14.62 6.44
CA MET A 308 0.19 13.83 6.50
C MET A 308 -0.99 14.79 6.63
N GLN A 309 -1.61 15.12 5.49
CA GLN A 309 -2.88 15.85 5.51
C GLN A 309 -3.88 14.93 6.20
N ARG A 310 -4.40 15.37 7.35
CA ARG A 310 -5.69 14.88 7.83
C ARG A 310 -6.71 15.32 6.78
N THR A 311 -6.95 14.47 5.80
CA THR A 311 -7.95 14.74 4.77
C THR A 311 -9.30 14.53 5.44
N ASP A 312 -10.02 15.62 5.73
CA ASP A 312 -11.45 15.55 6.04
C ASP A 312 -12.17 15.03 4.79
N LYS A 313 -12.32 13.70 4.69
CA LYS A 313 -13.02 13.00 3.59
C LYS A 313 -14.53 12.88 3.85
N THR A 314 -15.10 13.71 4.71
CA THR A 314 -16.55 13.88 4.76
C THR A 314 -16.95 14.72 3.56
N ASN A 315 -17.54 14.10 2.54
CA ASN A 315 -18.13 14.86 1.44
C ASN A 315 -19.36 15.60 2.01
N PRO A 316 -19.30 16.93 2.20
CA PRO A 316 -20.36 17.66 2.90
C PRO A 316 -21.68 17.58 2.14
N ILE A 317 -21.63 17.39 0.82
CA ILE A 317 -22.81 17.22 -0.04
C ILE A 317 -23.50 15.89 0.27
N VAL A 318 -22.74 14.81 0.52
CA VAL A 318 -23.31 13.51 0.87
C VAL A 318 -23.93 13.57 2.26
N SER A 319 -23.28 14.21 3.24
CA SER A 319 -23.85 14.39 4.57
C SER A 319 -25.14 15.22 4.54
N VAL A 320 -25.16 16.32 3.78
CA VAL A 320 -26.36 17.16 3.61
C VAL A 320 -27.47 16.40 2.88
N ALA A 321 -27.14 15.61 1.86
CA ALA A 321 -28.12 14.81 1.13
C ALA A 321 -28.76 13.72 2.00
N VAL A 322 -27.98 13.04 2.85
CA VAL A 322 -28.50 12.03 3.80
C VAL A 322 -29.39 12.67 4.85
N ILE A 323 -28.95 13.77 5.47
CA ILE A 323 -29.74 14.49 6.48
C ILE A 323 -31.03 15.05 5.86
N GLY A 324 -30.93 15.66 4.68
CA GLY A 324 -32.08 16.16 3.92
C GLY A 324 -33.07 15.04 3.55
N GLY A 325 -32.56 13.90 3.09
CA GLY A 325 -33.39 12.73 2.76
C GLY A 325 -34.17 12.19 3.95
N VAL A 326 -33.54 12.10 5.13
CA VAL A 326 -34.19 11.66 6.37
C VAL A 326 -35.29 12.65 6.79
N ILE A 327 -35.04 13.96 6.70
CA ILE A 327 -36.04 14.99 7.03
C ILE A 327 -37.24 14.93 6.08
N VAL A 328 -37.02 14.74 4.77
CA VAL A 328 -38.10 14.62 3.79
C VAL A 328 -38.92 13.34 4.01
N LEU A 329 -38.28 12.22 4.34
CA LEU A 329 -38.99 10.98 4.63
C LEU A 329 -39.82 11.06 5.91
N LEU A 330 -39.27 11.62 6.99
CA LEU A 330 -39.99 11.80 8.26
C LEU A 330 -41.10 12.84 8.14
N GLY A 331 -40.82 14.00 7.51
CA GLY A 331 -41.81 15.04 7.28
C GLY A 331 -42.93 14.59 6.34
N GLY A 332 -42.58 13.89 5.26
CA GLY A 332 -43.54 13.34 4.30
C GLY A 332 -44.45 12.26 4.90
N SER A 333 -43.90 11.39 5.75
CA SER A 333 -44.69 10.36 6.44
C SER A 333 -45.63 10.94 7.50
N ILE A 334 -45.22 11.97 8.25
CA ILE A 334 -46.10 12.69 9.19
C ILE A 334 -47.22 13.44 8.45
N TRP A 335 -46.90 14.15 7.35
CA TRP A 335 -47.90 14.85 6.54
C TRP A 335 -48.92 13.89 5.93
N PHE A 336 -48.47 12.75 5.42
CA PHE A 336 -49.33 11.71 4.87
C PHE A 336 -50.23 11.07 5.93
N ALA A 337 -49.70 10.82 7.14
CA ALA A 337 -50.46 10.30 8.27
C ALA A 337 -51.60 11.26 8.71
N ARG A 338 -51.31 12.56 8.77
CA ARG A 338 -52.32 13.61 9.04
C ARG A 338 -53.41 13.66 7.97
N LYS A 339 -53.03 13.60 6.69
CA LYS A 339 -53.99 13.65 5.57
C LYS A 339 -54.96 12.46 5.58
N ARG A 340 -54.54 11.31 6.11
CA ARG A 340 -55.39 10.12 6.29
C ARG A 340 -56.09 10.03 7.64
N LYS A 341 -55.96 11.04 8.52
CA LYS A 341 -56.52 11.07 9.89
C LYS A 341 -56.09 9.87 10.75
N TRP A 342 -54.86 9.39 10.56
CA TRP A 342 -54.31 8.32 11.43
C TRP A 342 -53.70 8.87 12.71
N ILE A 343 -53.36 10.17 12.69
CA ILE A 343 -52.85 11.01 13.78
C ILE A 343 -53.50 12.39 13.57
#